data_AF-V6KGB7-F1
#
_entry.id   AF-V6KGB7-F1
#
_cell.length_a   1.000
_cell.length_b   1.000
_cell.length_c   1.000
_cell.angle_alpha   90.00
_cell.angle_beta   90.00
_cell.angle_gamma   90.00
#
_symmetry.space_group_name_H-M   'P 1'
#
loop_
_entity.id
_entity.type
_entity.pdbx_description
1 polymer ?
#
loop_
_entity_poly.entity_id
_entity_poly.type
_entity_poly.pdbx_seq_one_letter_code
_entity_poly.pdbx_strand_id
1 'polypeptide(L)'
;MPGSLWSSYVVSAGRGWLVEPEDYSLEYVDARGELQGPLGVMWSTRFEAARQVRAFPSYRGQRNFPGWYWAATSGELVGFESWVELGHLMRLDSEPDVVAVASQPFRLSWRPGDQARRVSHTPDYFVRRRDGSAVVLDVRPDDRIEPEDAVKFAATAAACTVVGWDFERVGVLDPVLAANLRWLSGYRHPRVRREPVVAGLRAVFAHPRGLLAGARAVGDPVAVLPVLFHLLWCRELAVDMEAGLLSAATTVRPASAVAEEASGDAGASEAAVAG
;
A
#
# COMPACT_ATOMS: atom_id res chain seq x y z
N MET A 1 17.52 -6.69 5.92
CA MET A 1 16.62 -5.54 6.08
C MET A 1 16.57 -4.84 4.73
N PRO A 2 15.65 -5.19 3.82
CA PRO A 2 15.54 -4.49 2.55
C PRO A 2 14.95 -3.12 2.82
N GLY A 3 15.65 -2.08 2.38
CA GLY A 3 15.22 -0.70 2.43
C GLY A 3 13.88 -0.56 1.72
N SER A 4 12.89 -0.21 2.50
CA SER A 4 11.62 0.29 2.04
C SER A 4 11.85 1.50 1.13
N LEU A 5 11.47 1.37 -0.14
CA LEU A 5 11.41 2.46 -1.11
C LEU A 5 10.22 3.37 -0.75
N TRP A 6 10.33 4.08 0.38
CA TRP A 6 9.44 5.17 0.73
C TRP A 6 9.98 6.42 0.03
N SER A 7 9.28 6.88 -1.02
CA SER A 7 9.30 8.32 -1.30
C SER A 7 8.44 8.99 -0.23
N SER A 8 8.96 9.04 1.00
CA SER A 8 8.32 9.68 2.13
C SER A 8 8.48 11.18 1.98
N TYR A 9 7.43 11.86 1.53
CA TYR A 9 7.26 13.25 1.96
C TYR A 9 6.87 13.23 3.43
N VAL A 10 7.88 13.20 4.31
CA VAL A 10 7.71 13.53 5.72
C VAL A 10 7.27 14.98 5.76
N VAL A 11 5.97 15.21 6.00
CA VAL A 11 5.49 16.54 6.32
C VAL A 11 6.06 16.90 7.68
N SER A 12 7.17 17.65 7.67
CA SER A 12 7.68 18.31 8.86
C SER A 12 6.57 19.19 9.42
N ALA A 13 6.10 18.87 10.62
CA ALA A 13 5.09 19.63 11.33
C ALA A 13 5.64 21.04 11.60
N GLY A 14 5.27 21.99 10.73
CA GLY A 14 5.47 23.41 10.98
C GLY A 14 4.74 23.80 12.26
N ARG A 15 5.40 24.58 13.11
CA ARG A 15 4.86 25.08 14.39
C ARG A 15 3.52 25.79 14.16
N GLY A 16 2.43 25.16 14.58
CA GLY A 16 1.11 25.77 14.66
C GLY A 16 0.05 24.67 14.78
N TRP A 17 -0.67 24.64 15.89
CA TRP A 17 -1.75 23.71 16.25
C TRP A 17 -1.28 22.32 16.74
N LEU A 18 -0.66 22.30 17.93
CA LEU A 18 -0.59 21.07 18.71
C LEU A 18 -2.01 20.73 19.18
N VAL A 19 -2.65 19.77 18.52
CA VAL A 19 -3.86 19.13 19.05
C VAL A 19 -3.40 18.20 20.16
N GLU A 20 -3.92 18.36 21.37
CA GLU A 20 -3.58 17.47 22.46
C GLU A 20 -4.05 16.03 22.14
N PRO A 21 -3.23 15.00 22.40
CA PRO A 21 -3.55 13.59 22.13
C PRO A 21 -4.92 13.12 22.66
N GLU A 22 -5.41 13.79 23.70
CA GLU A 22 -6.63 13.44 24.45
C GLU A 22 -7.93 13.88 23.76
N ASP A 23 -7.85 14.70 22.70
CA ASP A 23 -9.03 15.20 21.97
C ASP A 23 -9.45 14.33 20.78
N TYR A 24 -8.67 13.30 20.46
CA TYR A 24 -8.99 12.36 19.38
C TYR A 24 -9.96 11.28 19.86
N SER A 25 -11.04 11.10 19.11
CA SER A 25 -11.91 9.92 19.24
C SER A 25 -11.99 9.14 17.95
N LEU A 26 -12.16 7.83 18.08
CA LEU A 26 -12.46 6.92 16.99
C LEU A 26 -13.91 6.45 17.04
N GLU A 27 -14.46 6.21 15.87
CA GLU A 27 -15.71 5.49 15.63
C GLU A 27 -15.44 4.37 14.62
N TYR A 28 -15.84 3.14 14.90
CA TYR A 28 -15.69 2.01 13.97
C TYR A 28 -16.82 0.99 14.11
N VAL A 29 -16.91 0.08 13.14
CA VAL A 29 -17.90 -1.00 13.11
C VAL A 29 -17.20 -2.35 13.24
N ASP A 30 -17.57 -3.14 14.25
CA ASP A 30 -17.18 -4.56 14.35
C ASP A 30 -18.38 -5.50 14.19
N ALA A 31 -18.20 -6.79 14.49
CA ALA A 31 -19.26 -7.78 14.44
C ALA A 31 -20.39 -7.55 15.46
N ARG A 32 -20.16 -6.74 16.50
CA ARG A 32 -21.11 -6.40 17.57
C ARG A 32 -21.83 -5.07 17.33
N GLY A 33 -21.33 -4.24 16.43
CA GLY A 33 -21.98 -3.01 15.99
C GLY A 33 -21.03 -1.81 15.94
N GLU A 34 -21.61 -0.62 16.03
CA GLU A 34 -20.87 0.65 16.10
C GLU A 34 -20.29 0.88 17.49
N LEU A 35 -19.03 1.28 17.54
CA LEU A 35 -18.29 1.58 18.76
C LEU A 35 -17.63 2.96 18.63
N GLN A 36 -17.69 3.76 19.68
CA GLN A 36 -17.07 5.10 19.73
C GLN A 36 -16.37 5.32 21.08
N GLY A 37 -15.23 6.02 21.05
CA GLY A 37 -14.48 6.35 22.26
C GLY A 37 -13.14 7.04 21.97
N PRO A 38 -12.34 7.33 23.01
CA PRO A 38 -11.04 7.98 22.88
C PRO A 38 -10.05 7.10 22.10
N LEU A 39 -9.24 7.72 21.24
CA LEU A 39 -8.20 7.04 20.46
C LEU A 39 -7.24 6.25 21.38
N GLY A 40 -6.77 6.86 22.47
CA GLY A 40 -5.85 6.24 23.43
C GLY A 40 -6.42 5.00 24.14
N VAL A 41 -7.73 4.77 24.09
CA VAL A 41 -8.38 3.56 24.62
C VAL A 41 -8.63 2.52 23.51
N MET A 42 -8.96 2.98 22.30
CA MET A 42 -9.42 2.11 21.21
C MET A 42 -8.32 1.65 20.26
N TRP A 43 -7.12 2.24 20.32
CA TRP A 43 -6.04 1.98 19.37
C TRP A 43 -5.61 0.50 19.28
N SER A 44 -5.73 -0.28 20.37
CA SER A 44 -5.34 -1.69 20.36
C SER A 44 -6.35 -2.60 19.64
N THR A 45 -7.41 -2.02 19.06
CA THR A 45 -8.37 -2.75 18.22
C THR A 45 -7.68 -3.28 16.97
N ARG A 46 -8.09 -4.48 16.54
CA ARG A 46 -7.67 -5.08 15.26
C ARG A 46 -8.41 -4.43 14.09
N PHE A 47 -8.06 -3.20 13.76
CA PHE A 47 -8.69 -2.45 12.66
C PHE A 47 -8.53 -3.11 11.31
N GLU A 48 -7.54 -3.99 11.15
CA GLU A 48 -7.43 -4.84 9.96
C GLU A 48 -8.61 -5.81 9.75
N ALA A 49 -9.43 -6.05 10.79
CA ALA A 49 -10.65 -6.85 10.73
C ALA A 49 -11.92 -5.99 10.92
N ALA A 50 -11.78 -4.66 10.96
CA ALA A 50 -12.91 -3.76 11.09
C ALA A 50 -13.73 -3.74 9.79
N ARG A 51 -15.04 -3.56 9.94
CA ARG A 51 -15.92 -3.35 8.80
C ARG A 51 -15.82 -1.90 8.34
N GLN A 52 -16.07 -1.71 7.04
CA GLN A 52 -16.16 -0.38 6.44
C GLN A 52 -17.21 0.45 7.19
N VAL A 53 -16.82 1.63 7.68
CA VAL A 53 -17.71 2.50 8.47
C VAL A 53 -18.76 3.21 7.60
N ARG A 54 -18.57 3.26 6.28
CA ARG A 54 -19.55 3.83 5.34
C ARG A 54 -19.85 2.83 4.24
N ALA A 55 -21.12 2.74 3.84
CA ALA A 55 -21.50 2.03 2.64
C ALA A 55 -21.18 2.89 1.40
N PHE A 56 -20.80 2.25 0.29
CA PHE A 56 -20.62 2.95 -0.99
C PHE A 56 -21.93 3.57 -1.47
N PRO A 57 -22.03 4.90 -1.58
CA PRO A 57 -23.19 5.52 -2.20
C PRO A 57 -23.17 5.20 -3.71
N SER A 58 -24.31 4.76 -4.24
CA SER A 58 -24.49 4.57 -5.69
C SER A 58 -25.59 5.50 -6.19
N TYR A 59 -25.26 6.37 -7.15
CA TYR A 59 -26.21 7.31 -7.73
C TYR A 59 -25.92 7.61 -9.21
N ARG A 60 -26.95 8.03 -9.96
CA ARG A 60 -26.83 8.33 -11.39
C ARG A 60 -25.93 9.56 -11.60
N GLY A 61 -24.93 9.45 -12.47
CA GLY A 61 -23.95 10.52 -12.75
C GLY A 61 -22.68 10.46 -11.89
N GLN A 62 -22.53 9.40 -11.08
CA GLN A 62 -21.34 9.15 -10.28
C GLN A 62 -20.10 9.02 -11.16
N ARG A 63 -19.07 9.84 -10.87
CA ARG A 63 -17.81 9.90 -11.63
C ARG A 63 -16.73 8.99 -11.05
N ASN A 64 -16.88 8.59 -9.78
CA ASN A 64 -16.01 7.62 -9.11
C ASN A 64 -16.55 6.19 -9.31
N PHE A 65 -15.67 5.20 -9.29
CA PHE A 65 -15.99 3.80 -9.59
C PHE A 65 -15.81 2.98 -8.32
N PRO A 66 -16.86 2.86 -7.49
CA PRO A 66 -16.77 2.02 -6.30
C PRO A 66 -16.82 0.54 -6.65
N GLY A 67 -16.10 -0.27 -5.88
CA GLY A 67 -16.06 -1.71 -6.09
C GLY A 67 -15.37 -2.47 -4.97
N TRP A 68 -15.28 -3.78 -5.18
CA TRP A 68 -14.61 -4.71 -4.27
C TRP A 68 -13.40 -5.32 -4.96
N TYR A 69 -12.27 -5.29 -4.27
CA TYR A 69 -11.03 -5.95 -4.66
C TYR A 69 -10.77 -7.14 -3.74
N TRP A 70 -10.69 -8.34 -4.29
CA TRP A 70 -10.22 -9.50 -3.51
C TRP A 70 -8.70 -9.41 -3.35
N ALA A 71 -8.24 -9.14 -2.13
CA ALA A 71 -6.84 -9.07 -1.75
C ALA A 71 -6.31 -10.46 -1.41
N ALA A 72 -5.26 -10.91 -2.12
CA ALA A 72 -4.65 -12.22 -1.90
C ALA A 72 -3.97 -12.34 -0.54
N THR A 73 -3.48 -11.22 0.00
CA THR A 73 -2.75 -11.11 1.25
C THR A 73 -3.61 -11.45 2.46
N SER A 74 -4.84 -10.92 2.52
CA SER A 74 -5.81 -11.22 3.58
C SER A 74 -6.83 -12.30 3.20
N GLY A 75 -7.01 -12.57 1.91
CA GLY A 75 -8.07 -13.44 1.41
C GLY A 75 -9.47 -12.82 1.46
N GLU A 76 -9.57 -11.50 1.68
CA GLU A 76 -10.82 -10.78 1.90
C GLU A 76 -11.14 -9.77 0.78
N LEU A 77 -12.39 -9.30 0.77
CA LEU A 77 -12.81 -8.22 -0.12
C LEU A 77 -12.52 -6.87 0.55
N VAL A 78 -11.72 -6.05 -0.13
CA VAL A 78 -11.39 -4.69 0.29
C VAL A 78 -12.08 -3.69 -0.64
N GLY A 79 -12.73 -2.71 -0.04
CA GLY A 79 -13.44 -1.67 -0.75
C GLY A 79 -12.52 -0.63 -1.40
N PHE A 80 -12.94 -0.06 -2.53
CA PHE A 80 -12.35 1.14 -3.12
C PHE A 80 -13.44 2.00 -3.76
N GLU A 81 -13.24 3.31 -3.82
CA GLU A 81 -14.14 4.29 -4.45
C GLU A 81 -13.57 4.85 -5.77
N SER A 82 -12.27 4.71 -6.01
CA SER A 82 -11.61 5.27 -7.18
C SER A 82 -10.59 4.32 -7.83
N TRP A 83 -10.23 4.59 -9.09
CA TRP A 83 -9.15 3.87 -9.78
C TRP A 83 -7.78 4.08 -9.14
N VAL A 84 -7.57 5.23 -8.49
CA VAL A 84 -6.32 5.55 -7.79
C VAL A 84 -6.20 4.68 -6.54
N GLU A 85 -7.28 4.58 -5.76
CA GLU A 85 -7.39 3.66 -4.63
C GLU A 85 -7.19 2.20 -5.04
N LEU A 86 -7.83 1.76 -6.13
CA LEU A 86 -7.62 0.39 -6.64
C LEU A 86 -6.16 0.12 -7.02
N GLY A 87 -5.47 1.11 -7.60
CA GLY A 87 -4.03 1.02 -7.87
C GLY A 87 -3.22 0.81 -6.59
N HIS A 88 -3.51 1.58 -5.53
CA HIS A 88 -2.86 1.40 -4.24
C HIS A 88 -3.22 0.08 -3.53
N LEU A 89 -4.45 -0.42 -3.67
CA LEU A 89 -4.80 -1.76 -3.20
C LEU A 89 -3.95 -2.83 -3.89
N MET A 90 -3.76 -2.73 -5.22
CA MET A 90 -2.88 -3.65 -5.94
C MET A 90 -1.41 -3.52 -5.50
N ARG A 91 -0.94 -2.30 -5.20
CA ARG A 91 0.39 -2.08 -4.62
C ARG A 91 0.51 -2.80 -3.28
N LEU A 92 -0.37 -2.48 -2.33
CA LEU A 92 -0.36 -3.02 -0.97
C LEU A 92 -0.49 -4.55 -0.95
N ASP A 93 -1.36 -5.11 -1.79
CA ASP A 93 -1.56 -6.56 -1.89
C ASP A 93 -0.38 -7.30 -2.56
N SER A 94 0.56 -6.56 -3.15
CA SER A 94 1.82 -7.10 -3.69
C SER A 94 3.00 -6.95 -2.72
N GLU A 95 2.83 -6.28 -1.58
CA GLU A 95 3.91 -6.01 -0.63
C GLU A 95 4.05 -7.16 0.38
N PRO A 96 5.21 -7.84 0.48
CA PRO A 96 5.39 -9.01 1.36
C PRO A 96 5.24 -8.72 2.86
N ASP A 97 5.46 -7.47 3.24
CA ASP A 97 5.37 -7.00 4.62
C ASP A 97 3.93 -6.63 5.01
N VAL A 98 3.02 -6.46 4.04
CA VAL A 98 1.60 -6.26 4.32
C VAL A 98 0.96 -7.62 4.63
N VAL A 99 0.11 -7.68 5.65
CA VAL A 99 -0.63 -8.90 6.02
C VAL A 99 -2.14 -8.70 6.02
N ALA A 100 -2.61 -7.46 6.08
CA ALA A 100 -4.03 -7.14 5.92
C ALA A 100 -4.24 -5.67 5.56
N VAL A 101 -5.34 -5.40 4.85
CA VAL A 101 -5.79 -4.06 4.47
C VAL A 101 -7.29 -3.96 4.72
N ALA A 102 -7.72 -2.95 5.47
CA ALA A 102 -9.13 -2.65 5.69
C ALA A 102 -9.48 -1.30 5.05
N SER A 103 -10.61 -1.25 4.34
CA SER A 103 -11.12 -0.01 3.73
C SER A 103 -11.98 0.77 4.71
N GLN A 104 -11.75 2.07 4.80
CA GLN A 104 -12.47 3.02 5.67
C GLN A 104 -12.67 2.44 7.08
N PRO A 105 -11.56 2.10 7.75
CA PRO A 105 -11.51 1.27 8.96
C PRO A 105 -12.19 1.91 10.18
N PHE A 106 -12.19 3.24 10.21
CA PHE A 106 -12.71 4.05 11.31
C PHE A 106 -12.92 5.50 10.86
N ARG A 107 -13.70 6.26 11.63
CA ARG A 107 -13.76 7.72 11.56
C ARG A 107 -12.99 8.30 12.75
N LEU A 108 -11.99 9.12 12.45
CA LEU A 108 -11.25 9.92 13.42
C LEU A 108 -11.94 11.27 13.58
N SER A 109 -12.14 11.73 14.81
CA SER A 109 -12.73 13.04 15.11
C SER A 109 -11.93 13.79 16.17
N TRP A 110 -11.76 15.10 16.00
CA TRP A 110 -10.98 15.96 16.89
C TRP A 110 -11.56 17.38 16.94
N ARG A 111 -11.08 18.20 17.88
CA ARG A 111 -11.36 19.64 17.95
C ARG A 111 -10.07 20.41 17.60
N PRO A 112 -10.03 21.16 16.49
CA PRO A 112 -8.86 21.96 16.16
C PRO A 112 -8.84 23.24 17.01
N GLY A 113 -7.97 23.30 18.02
CA GLY A 113 -7.80 24.47 18.89
C GLY A 113 -9.08 24.86 19.65
N ASP A 114 -9.30 26.16 19.87
CA ASP A 114 -10.47 26.72 20.59
C ASP A 114 -11.75 26.80 19.73
N GLN A 115 -11.87 25.94 18.71
CA GLN A 115 -13.05 25.90 17.86
C GLN A 115 -14.16 25.06 18.50
N ALA A 116 -15.38 25.59 18.51
CA ALA A 116 -16.56 24.90 19.02
C ALA A 116 -16.95 23.66 18.17
N ARG A 117 -16.55 23.61 16.90
CA ARG A 117 -16.99 22.57 15.96
C ARG A 117 -16.00 21.43 15.86
N ARG A 118 -16.51 20.21 15.99
CA ARG A 118 -15.76 18.98 15.78
C ARG A 118 -15.51 18.73 14.29
N VAL A 119 -14.27 18.38 13.95
CA VAL A 119 -13.89 17.93 12.61
C VAL A 119 -13.79 16.41 12.63
N SER A 120 -14.15 15.76 11.52
CA SER A 120 -13.98 14.32 11.35
C SER A 120 -13.37 13.99 10.00
N HIS A 121 -12.60 12.91 9.97
CA HIS A 121 -11.97 12.34 8.79
C HIS A 121 -12.10 10.82 8.84
N THR A 122 -12.26 10.19 7.68
CA THR A 122 -12.29 8.73 7.55
C THR A 122 -11.16 8.38 6.60
N PRO A 123 -10.07 7.77 7.09
CA PRO A 123 -8.98 7.38 6.23
C PRO A 123 -9.42 6.34 5.20
N ASP A 124 -8.79 6.31 4.03
CA ASP A 124 -9.14 5.34 3.00
C ASP A 124 -8.79 3.90 3.41
N TYR A 125 -7.61 3.70 4.03
CA TYR A 125 -7.12 2.38 4.40
C TYR A 125 -6.42 2.32 5.77
N PHE A 126 -6.59 1.19 6.44
CA PHE A 126 -5.68 0.72 7.50
C PHE A 126 -4.89 -0.48 6.98
N VAL A 127 -3.58 -0.42 7.12
CA VAL A 127 -2.66 -1.48 6.68
C VAL A 127 -1.98 -2.07 7.90
N ARG A 128 -2.09 -3.38 8.08
CA ARG A 128 -1.32 -4.12 9.08
C ARG A 128 -0.08 -4.70 8.41
N ARG A 129 1.09 -4.43 9.00
CA ARG A 129 2.35 -5.04 8.59
C ARG A 129 2.65 -6.31 9.40
N ARG A 130 3.54 -7.15 8.86
CA ARG A 130 3.95 -8.44 9.43
C ARG A 130 4.64 -8.31 10.78
N ASP A 131 5.36 -7.22 11.01
CA ASP A 131 6.01 -6.90 12.29
C ASP A 131 5.01 -6.43 13.37
N GLY A 132 3.74 -6.31 13.02
CA GLY A 132 2.68 -5.83 13.90
C GLY A 132 2.50 -4.31 13.87
N SER A 133 3.35 -3.54 13.18
CA SER A 133 3.13 -2.10 12.97
C SER A 133 1.92 -1.85 12.07
N ALA A 134 1.40 -0.63 12.11
CA ALA A 134 0.26 -0.23 11.30
C ALA A 134 0.51 1.10 10.59
N VAL A 135 -0.08 1.22 9.41
CA VAL A 135 -0.08 2.43 8.59
C VAL A 135 -1.53 2.82 8.32
N VAL A 136 -1.86 4.08 8.59
CA VAL A 136 -3.09 4.70 8.11
C VAL A 136 -2.77 5.39 6.79
N LEU A 137 -3.54 5.10 5.75
CA LEU A 137 -3.28 5.57 4.40
C LEU A 137 -4.46 6.34 3.82
N ASP A 138 -4.17 7.51 3.25
CA ASP A 138 -5.10 8.35 2.51
C ASP A 138 -4.64 8.51 1.06
N VAL A 139 -5.55 8.27 0.11
CA VAL A 139 -5.30 8.37 -1.32
C VAL A 139 -5.86 9.70 -1.81
N ARG A 140 -4.98 10.66 -2.07
CA ARG A 140 -5.35 11.98 -2.58
C ARG A 140 -4.47 12.33 -3.78
N PRO A 141 -5.04 12.39 -5.01
CA PRO A 141 -4.31 12.90 -6.17
C PRO A 141 -3.77 14.31 -5.90
N ASP A 142 -2.53 14.56 -6.31
CA ASP A 142 -1.80 15.79 -5.94
C ASP A 142 -2.46 17.06 -6.51
N ASP A 143 -3.12 16.95 -7.67
CA ASP A 143 -3.85 18.03 -8.36
C ASP A 143 -5.13 18.48 -7.64
N ARG A 144 -5.41 17.85 -6.50
CA ARG A 144 -6.73 17.80 -5.89
C ARG A 144 -6.69 18.13 -4.40
N ILE A 145 -5.52 18.41 -3.85
CA ILE A 145 -5.34 18.73 -2.43
C ILE A 145 -5.83 20.16 -2.19
N GLU A 146 -6.93 20.30 -1.44
CA GLU A 146 -7.39 21.59 -0.95
C GLU A 146 -6.76 21.89 0.43
N PRO A 147 -6.64 23.18 0.84
CA PRO A 147 -6.06 23.53 2.14
C PRO A 147 -6.72 22.83 3.34
N GLU A 148 -8.03 22.55 3.26
CA GLU A 148 -8.76 21.82 4.29
C GLU A 148 -8.33 20.36 4.41
N ASP A 149 -7.91 19.72 3.30
CA ASP A 149 -7.43 18.34 3.32
C ASP A 149 -6.06 18.25 3.99
N ALA A 150 -5.18 19.23 3.74
CA ALA A 150 -3.87 19.29 4.39
C ALA A 150 -3.98 19.34 5.92
N VAL A 151 -4.96 20.09 6.46
CA VAL A 151 -5.23 20.14 7.90
C VAL A 151 -5.69 18.78 8.43
N LYS A 152 -6.57 18.08 7.70
CA LYS A 152 -7.02 16.73 8.09
C LYS A 152 -5.88 15.72 8.07
N PHE A 153 -5.01 15.77 7.07
CA PHE A 153 -3.84 14.88 7.00
C PHE A 153 -2.86 15.13 8.14
N ALA A 154 -2.56 16.39 8.45
CA ALA A 154 -1.70 16.74 9.58
C ALA A 154 -2.30 16.25 10.91
N ALA A 155 -3.61 16.46 11.12
CA ALA A 155 -4.30 15.98 12.32
C ALA A 155 -4.33 14.44 12.41
N THR A 156 -4.48 13.75 11.28
CA THR A 156 -4.47 12.28 11.22
C THR A 156 -3.08 11.73 11.49
N ALA A 157 -2.03 12.34 10.93
CA ALA A 157 -0.64 11.98 11.21
C ALA A 157 -0.28 12.15 12.70
N ALA A 158 -0.71 13.27 13.30
CA ALA A 158 -0.53 13.50 14.74
C ALA A 158 -1.24 12.43 15.58
N ALA A 159 -2.50 12.10 15.24
CA ALA A 159 -3.25 11.04 15.90
C ALA A 159 -2.56 9.67 15.79
N CYS A 160 -2.05 9.32 14.60
CA CYS A 160 -1.33 8.07 14.39
C CYS A 160 -0.05 8.02 15.25
N THR A 161 0.71 9.12 15.31
CA THR A 161 1.93 9.22 16.11
C THR A 161 1.69 8.95 17.59
N VAL A 162 0.58 9.43 18.15
CA VAL A 162 0.19 9.22 19.57
C VAL A 162 0.09 7.74 19.93
N VAL A 163 -0.37 6.91 18.99
CA VAL A 163 -0.60 5.47 19.21
C VAL A 163 0.44 4.58 18.53
N GLY A 164 1.54 5.17 18.07
CA GLY A 164 2.64 4.45 17.43
C GLY A 164 2.30 3.88 16.05
N TRP A 165 1.34 4.47 15.33
CA TRP A 165 1.06 4.16 13.94
C TRP A 165 1.76 5.13 12.99
N ASP A 166 2.12 4.62 11.82
CA ASP A 166 2.56 5.44 10.69
C ASP A 166 1.36 6.05 9.97
N PHE A 167 1.57 7.18 9.30
CA PHE A 167 0.59 7.79 8.40
C PHE A 167 1.23 8.05 7.03
N GLU A 168 0.53 7.66 5.97
CA GLU A 168 0.96 7.88 4.59
C GLU A 168 -0.17 8.52 3.77
N ARG A 169 0.08 9.71 3.22
CA ARG A 169 -0.74 10.26 2.14
C ARG A 169 -0.06 9.88 0.83
N VAL A 170 -0.83 9.31 -0.11
CA VAL A 170 -0.33 8.87 -1.41
C VAL A 170 -1.08 9.54 -2.56
N GLY A 171 -0.35 9.82 -3.63
CA GLY A 171 -0.86 10.47 -4.85
C GLY A 171 -1.31 9.46 -5.89
N VAL A 172 -1.19 9.80 -7.17
CA VAL A 172 -1.39 8.85 -8.26
C VAL A 172 -0.10 8.05 -8.45
N LEU A 173 -0.21 6.73 -8.55
CA LEU A 173 0.94 5.88 -8.90
C LEU A 173 1.50 6.26 -10.27
N ASP A 174 2.81 6.04 -10.45
CA ASP A 174 3.42 6.12 -11.77
C ASP A 174 2.62 5.25 -12.78
N PRO A 175 2.30 5.75 -13.99
CA PRO A 175 1.48 5.02 -14.94
C PRO A 175 2.02 3.66 -15.36
N VAL A 176 3.36 3.51 -15.43
CA VAL A 176 4.02 2.26 -15.78
C VAL A 176 3.91 1.27 -14.61
N LEU A 177 4.19 1.74 -13.39
CA LEU A 177 3.99 0.93 -12.18
C LEU A 177 2.54 0.45 -12.07
N ALA A 178 1.58 1.36 -12.24
CA ALA A 178 0.15 1.05 -12.16
C ALA A 178 -0.28 0.01 -13.22
N ALA A 179 0.21 0.15 -14.46
CA ALA A 179 -0.07 -0.80 -15.53
C ALA A 179 0.52 -2.19 -15.26
N ASN A 180 1.76 -2.24 -14.77
CA ASN A 180 2.44 -3.49 -14.43
C ASN A 180 1.78 -4.19 -13.22
N LEU A 181 1.42 -3.45 -12.17
CA LEU A 181 0.64 -3.97 -11.04
C LEU A 181 -0.72 -4.50 -11.48
N ARG A 182 -1.42 -3.76 -12.35
CA ARG A 182 -2.71 -4.21 -12.91
C ARG A 182 -2.58 -5.52 -13.66
N TRP A 183 -1.54 -5.67 -14.48
CA TRP A 183 -1.24 -6.92 -15.18
C TRP A 183 -0.95 -8.07 -14.19
N LEU A 184 -0.01 -7.86 -13.27
CA LEU A 184 0.39 -8.90 -12.30
C LEU A 184 -0.74 -9.29 -11.36
N SER A 185 -1.66 -8.37 -11.05
CA SER A 185 -2.82 -8.65 -10.19
C SER A 185 -3.67 -9.81 -10.71
N GLY A 186 -3.67 -10.09 -12.01
CA GLY A 186 -4.36 -11.25 -12.59
C GLY A 186 -3.83 -12.60 -12.09
N TYR A 187 -2.61 -12.63 -11.54
CA TYR A 187 -1.89 -13.83 -11.12
C TYR A 187 -1.71 -13.94 -9.60
N ARG A 188 -2.29 -13.01 -8.82
CA ARG A 188 -2.13 -12.94 -7.36
C ARG A 188 -2.63 -14.14 -6.58
N HIS A 189 -3.63 -14.86 -7.10
CA HIS A 189 -4.30 -15.92 -6.36
C HIS A 189 -3.35 -17.11 -6.08
N PRO A 190 -3.26 -17.63 -4.84
CA PRO A 190 -2.32 -18.71 -4.47
C PRO A 190 -2.39 -19.97 -5.35
N ARG A 191 -3.57 -20.31 -5.88
CA ARG A 191 -3.76 -21.39 -6.88
C ARG A 191 -2.86 -21.33 -8.12
N VAL A 192 -2.31 -20.16 -8.43
CA VAL A 192 -1.38 -19.99 -9.56
C VAL A 192 -0.03 -20.59 -9.23
N ARG A 193 0.36 -20.63 -7.94
CA ARG A 193 1.62 -21.23 -7.48
C ARG A 193 1.66 -22.73 -7.76
N ARG A 194 2.72 -23.19 -8.43
CA ARG A 194 2.98 -24.60 -8.73
C ARG A 194 4.42 -24.93 -8.35
N GLU A 195 4.63 -25.66 -7.25
CA GLU A 195 5.97 -25.88 -6.68
C GLU A 195 7.04 -26.37 -7.67
N PRO A 196 6.77 -27.33 -8.59
CA PRO A 196 7.78 -27.76 -9.54
C PRO A 196 8.25 -26.62 -10.46
N VAL A 197 7.32 -25.75 -10.88
CA VAL A 197 7.61 -24.60 -11.74
C VAL A 197 8.31 -23.50 -10.94
N VAL A 198 7.89 -23.26 -9.69
CA VAL A 198 8.55 -22.30 -8.77
C VAL A 198 10.01 -22.68 -8.56
N ALA A 199 10.31 -23.95 -8.29
CA ALA A 199 11.68 -24.42 -8.11
C ALA A 199 12.53 -24.18 -9.37
N GLY A 200 12.00 -24.49 -10.55
CA GLY A 200 12.66 -24.23 -11.83
C GLY A 200 12.90 -22.73 -12.07
N LEU A 201 11.90 -21.89 -11.81
CA LEU A 201 12.01 -20.43 -11.98
C LEU A 201 13.06 -19.82 -11.04
N ARG A 202 13.06 -20.21 -9.76
CA ARG A 202 14.08 -19.76 -8.79
C ARG A 202 15.49 -20.19 -9.21
N ALA A 203 15.65 -21.40 -9.73
CA ALA A 203 16.95 -21.87 -10.23
C ALA A 203 17.40 -21.08 -11.47
N VAL A 204 16.51 -20.86 -12.44
CA VAL A 204 16.82 -20.14 -13.68
C VAL A 204 17.11 -18.66 -13.44
N PHE A 205 16.39 -18.02 -12.53
CA PHE A 205 16.56 -16.62 -12.15
C PHE A 205 17.46 -16.40 -10.95
N ALA A 206 18.28 -17.39 -10.57
CA ALA A 206 19.40 -17.16 -9.65
C ALA A 206 20.39 -16.12 -10.20
N HIS A 207 20.38 -15.90 -11.53
CA HIS A 207 21.10 -14.84 -12.21
C HIS A 207 20.12 -14.03 -13.09
N PRO A 208 20.34 -12.71 -13.28
CA PRO A 208 19.50 -11.88 -14.12
C PRO A 208 19.32 -12.44 -15.54
N ARG A 209 18.06 -12.49 -16.02
CA ARG A 209 17.73 -12.99 -17.36
C ARG A 209 16.43 -12.37 -17.88
N GLY A 210 16.30 -12.26 -19.20
CA GLY A 210 15.03 -11.87 -19.84
C GLY A 210 13.87 -12.80 -19.49
N LEU A 211 12.71 -12.23 -19.18
CA LEU A 211 11.51 -12.89 -18.67
C LEU A 211 11.09 -14.12 -19.49
N LEU A 212 10.92 -13.96 -20.81
CA LEU A 212 10.47 -15.06 -21.67
C LEU A 212 11.55 -16.13 -21.85
N ALA A 213 12.83 -15.72 -21.91
CA ALA A 213 13.95 -16.65 -22.00
C ALA A 213 14.06 -17.52 -20.73
N GLY A 214 13.81 -16.93 -19.56
CA GLY A 214 13.75 -17.68 -18.31
C GLY A 214 12.56 -18.64 -18.25
N ALA A 215 11.36 -18.18 -18.66
CA ALA A 215 10.18 -19.04 -18.71
C ALA A 215 10.39 -20.27 -19.61
N ARG A 216 10.94 -20.07 -20.82
CA ARG A 216 11.25 -21.15 -21.77
C ARG A 216 12.29 -22.13 -21.27
N ALA A 217 13.22 -21.68 -20.43
CA ALA A 217 14.22 -22.56 -19.84
C ALA A 217 13.64 -23.50 -18.77
N VAL A 218 12.50 -23.14 -18.18
CA VAL A 218 11.78 -23.99 -17.23
C VAL A 218 10.81 -24.95 -17.93
N GLY A 219 10.15 -24.50 -19.00
CA GLY A 219 9.21 -25.33 -19.75
C GLY A 219 8.34 -24.54 -20.72
N ASP A 220 7.16 -25.07 -21.04
CA ASP A 220 6.18 -24.40 -21.92
C ASP A 220 5.75 -23.05 -21.30
N PRO A 221 5.99 -21.92 -21.98
CA PRO A 221 5.60 -20.59 -21.49
C PRO A 221 4.12 -20.48 -21.11
N VAL A 222 3.21 -21.22 -21.75
CA VAL A 222 1.77 -21.21 -21.42
C VAL A 222 1.54 -21.67 -19.98
N ALA A 223 2.29 -22.67 -19.52
CA ALA A 223 2.22 -23.18 -18.15
C ALA A 223 3.10 -22.39 -17.17
N VAL A 224 4.23 -21.86 -17.63
CA VAL A 224 5.26 -21.24 -16.78
C VAL A 224 4.98 -19.76 -16.48
N LEU A 225 4.55 -18.99 -17.47
CA LEU A 225 4.36 -17.53 -17.33
C LEU A 225 3.40 -17.15 -16.19
N PRO A 226 2.25 -17.83 -16.00
CA PRO A 226 1.37 -17.52 -14.87
C PRO A 226 2.08 -17.65 -13.51
N VAL A 227 2.90 -18.70 -13.35
CA VAL A 227 3.68 -18.92 -12.12
C VAL A 227 4.76 -17.85 -11.96
N LEU A 228 5.46 -17.49 -13.05
CA LEU A 228 6.45 -16.42 -13.04
C LEU A 228 5.81 -15.09 -12.60
N PHE A 229 4.69 -14.70 -13.20
CA PHE A 229 3.97 -13.48 -12.82
C PHE A 229 3.47 -13.52 -11.37
N HIS A 230 3.05 -14.69 -10.87
CA HIS A 230 2.72 -14.87 -9.47
C HIS A 230 3.93 -14.63 -8.55
N LEU A 231 5.12 -15.13 -8.91
CA LEU A 231 6.34 -14.89 -8.14
C LEU A 231 6.79 -13.41 -8.18
N LEU A 232 6.55 -12.70 -9.28
CA LEU A 232 6.75 -11.24 -9.35
C LEU A 232 5.74 -10.50 -8.47
N TRP A 233 4.48 -10.92 -8.47
CA TRP A 233 3.45 -10.36 -7.59
C TRP A 233 3.83 -10.50 -6.11
N CYS A 234 4.24 -11.69 -5.69
CA CYS A 234 4.66 -11.98 -4.32
C CYS A 234 6.07 -11.47 -3.96
N ARG A 235 6.73 -10.75 -4.87
CA ARG A 235 8.14 -10.28 -4.75
C ARG A 235 9.14 -11.39 -4.39
N GLU A 236 8.89 -12.61 -4.83
CA GLU A 236 9.87 -13.70 -4.74
C GLU A 236 10.90 -13.63 -5.89
N LEU A 237 10.47 -13.07 -7.02
CA LEU A 237 11.32 -12.58 -8.10
C LEU A 237 11.10 -11.09 -8.25
N ALA A 238 12.07 -10.39 -8.84
CA ALA A 238 11.99 -8.96 -9.02
C ALA A 238 12.29 -8.54 -10.47
N VAL A 239 11.70 -7.41 -10.83
CA VAL A 239 11.90 -6.65 -12.05
C VAL A 239 11.93 -5.18 -11.65
N ASP A 240 12.44 -4.32 -12.52
CA ASP A 240 12.14 -2.90 -12.40
C ASP A 240 10.70 -2.68 -12.91
N MET A 241 9.82 -2.23 -12.01
CA MET A 241 8.39 -2.05 -12.28
C MET A 241 8.07 -0.68 -12.91
N GLU A 242 9.04 0.23 -12.96
CA GLU A 242 8.89 1.62 -13.40
C GLU A 242 9.69 1.91 -14.69
N ALA A 243 10.79 1.19 -14.95
CA ALA A 243 11.60 1.37 -16.15
C ALA A 243 10.85 1.15 -17.48
N GLY A 244 9.77 0.37 -17.46
CA GLY A 244 8.94 0.12 -18.63
C GLY A 244 7.87 -0.94 -18.39
N LEU A 245 6.94 -1.05 -19.35
CA LEU A 245 5.95 -2.12 -19.31
C LEU A 245 6.62 -3.49 -19.41
N LEU A 246 6.12 -4.47 -18.65
CA LEU A 246 6.63 -5.84 -18.70
C LEU A 246 6.57 -6.38 -20.14
N SER A 247 7.71 -6.88 -20.60
CA SER A 247 7.87 -7.44 -21.94
C SER A 247 8.67 -8.74 -21.88
N ALA A 248 8.76 -9.43 -23.02
CA ALA A 248 9.56 -10.65 -23.13
C ALA A 248 11.04 -10.46 -22.75
N ALA A 249 11.56 -9.23 -22.94
CA ALA A 249 12.95 -8.87 -22.71
C ALA A 249 13.21 -8.32 -21.29
N THR A 250 12.16 -8.03 -20.50
CA THR A 250 12.33 -7.49 -19.14
C THR A 250 13.25 -8.38 -18.32
N THR A 251 14.29 -7.79 -17.74
CA THR A 251 15.25 -8.52 -16.91
C THR A 251 14.62 -8.85 -15.56
N VAL A 252 14.51 -10.16 -15.28
CA VAL A 252 14.07 -10.71 -14.01
C VAL A 252 15.31 -11.12 -13.20
N ARG A 253 15.33 -10.76 -11.92
CA ARG A 253 16.41 -11.00 -10.96
C ARG A 253 15.86 -11.63 -9.67
N PRO A 254 16.69 -12.26 -8.84
CA PRO A 254 16.23 -12.74 -7.54
C PRO A 254 15.86 -11.54 -6.66
N ALA A 255 14.82 -11.69 -5.82
CA ALA A 255 14.34 -10.58 -5.00
C ALA A 255 15.39 -10.01 -4.03
N SER A 256 16.35 -10.82 -3.58
CA SER A 256 17.44 -10.40 -2.70
C SER A 256 18.44 -9.43 -3.34
N ALA A 257 18.57 -9.42 -4.68
CA ALA A 257 19.53 -8.55 -5.38
C ALA A 257 19.09 -7.07 -5.45
N VAL A 258 17.78 -6.79 -5.30
CA VAL A 258 17.25 -5.42 -5.38
C VAL A 258 17.65 -4.58 -4.17
N ALA A 259 17.82 -5.22 -3.02
CA ALA A 259 18.22 -4.55 -1.78
C ALA A 259 19.67 -4.01 -1.85
N GLU A 260 20.54 -4.65 -2.64
CA GLU A 260 21.95 -4.27 -2.74
C GLU A 260 22.18 -3.13 -3.74
N GLU A 261 21.46 -3.11 -4.87
CA GLU A 261 21.55 -2.03 -5.87
C GLU A 261 21.02 -0.69 -5.34
N ALA A 262 19.91 -0.70 -4.57
CA ALA A 262 19.38 0.51 -3.93
C ALA A 262 20.33 1.07 -2.84
N SER A 263 21.14 0.22 -2.21
CA SER A 263 22.18 0.65 -1.27
C SER A 263 23.49 1.10 -1.94
N GLY A 264 23.76 0.67 -3.18
CA GLY A 264 24.96 1.02 -3.93
C GLY A 264 24.92 2.44 -4.51
N ASP A 265 23.74 2.92 -4.93
CA ASP A 265 23.57 4.25 -5.53
C ASP A 265 23.59 5.38 -4.47
N ALA A 266 23.28 5.06 -3.21
CA ALA A 266 23.42 5.98 -2.08
C ALA A 266 24.91 6.24 -1.71
N GLY A 267 25.82 5.33 -2.04
CA GLY A 267 27.25 5.44 -1.73
C GLY A 267 28.08 6.21 -2.75
N ALA A 268 27.56 6.46 -3.96
CA ALA A 268 28.28 7.15 -5.03
C ALA A 268 28.14 8.69 -4.99
N SER A 269 27.23 9.23 -4.18
CA SER A 269 26.95 10.67 -4.10
C SER A 269 27.81 11.41 -3.07
N GLU A 270 28.40 10.73 -2.08
CA GLU A 270 29.23 11.38 -1.04
C GLU A 270 30.71 11.60 -1.42
N ALA A 271 31.19 11.09 -2.55
CA ALA A 271 32.60 11.16 -2.92
C ALA A 271 33.00 12.35 -3.82
N ALA A 272 32.10 13.29 -4.12
CA ALA A 272 32.37 14.41 -5.05
C ALA A 272 32.45 15.81 -4.39
N VAL A 273 32.55 15.91 -3.07
CA VAL A 273 32.77 17.20 -2.36
C VAL A 273 33.95 17.08 -1.39
N ALA A 274 35.12 16.71 -1.91
CA ALA A 274 36.40 16.94 -1.27
C ALA A 274 37.50 16.86 -2.35
N GLY A 275 37.78 17.99 -2.99
CA GLY A 275 38.83 18.16 -4.00
C GLY A 275 38.83 19.58 -4.54
#